data_AF-A0A2E7RQ96-F1
#
_entry.id   AF-A0A2E7RQ96-F1
#
_cell.length_a   1.000
_cell.length_b   1.000
_cell.length_c   1.000
_cell.angle_alpha   90.00
_cell.angle_beta   90.00
_cell.angle_gamma   90.00
#
_symmetry.space_group_name_H-M   'P 1'
#
loop_
_entity.id
_entity.type
_entity.pdbx_description
1 polymer ?
#
loop_
_entity_poly.entity_id
_entity_poly.type
_entity_poly.pdbx_seq_one_letter_code
_entity_poly.pdbx_strand_id
1 'polypeptide(L)'
;MNKVLIKTLFSILIFLQIPNAHSHNGNNLDSLCTFSNIPFINKTIGCRKVSTEEINSLKEYWSNETNEDLCHYFYFPIADPYATKQLLLENYLIMEKEIIKRDINCKKDYRNVFWYRGKNTKSMLEKLLERYSITNSIDDEKNV
;
A
#
# COMPACT_ATOMS: atom_id res chain seq x y z
N MET A 1 -21.34 42.62 24.19
CA MET A 1 -20.43 41.47 24.10
C MET A 1 -21.26 40.19 24.23
N ASN A 2 -21.22 39.29 23.24
CA ASN A 2 -21.65 37.87 23.30
C ASN A 2 -21.97 37.24 21.92
N LYS A 3 -21.85 37.95 20.80
CA LYS A 3 -22.06 37.35 19.46
C LYS A 3 -20.77 36.93 18.74
N VAL A 4 -19.60 37.42 19.16
CA VAL A 4 -18.32 37.11 18.51
C VAL A 4 -17.72 35.79 19.04
N LEU A 5 -17.90 35.51 20.33
CA LEU A 5 -17.39 34.28 20.98
C LEU A 5 -18.07 32.98 20.49
N ILE A 6 -19.34 33.06 20.06
CA ILE A 6 -20.09 31.87 19.61
C ILE A 6 -19.66 31.45 18.20
N LYS A 7 -19.22 32.39 17.34
CA LYS A 7 -18.75 32.06 15.99
C LYS A 7 -17.36 31.43 15.97
N THR A 8 -16.46 31.83 16.87
CA THR A 8 -15.11 31.24 16.95
C THR A 8 -15.11 29.84 17.55
N LEU A 9 -16.04 29.51 18.48
CA LEU A 9 -16.17 28.16 19.01
C LEU A 9 -16.76 27.17 17.98
N PHE A 10 -17.69 27.61 17.13
CA PHE A 10 -18.26 26.75 16.08
C PHE A 10 -17.26 26.44 14.94
N SER A 11 -16.31 27.33 14.64
CA SER A 11 -15.27 27.05 13.63
C SER A 11 -14.21 26.06 14.11
N ILE A 12 -13.98 25.93 15.43
CA ILE A 12 -13.00 24.96 15.97
C ILE A 12 -13.59 23.55 16.03
N LEU A 13 -14.90 23.42 16.16
CA LEU A 13 -15.60 22.12 16.19
C LEU A 13 -15.76 21.46 14.81
N ILE A 14 -15.61 22.20 13.70
CA ILE A 14 -15.72 21.64 12.35
C ILE A 14 -14.39 20.98 11.89
N PHE A 15 -13.26 21.29 12.51
CA PHE A 15 -11.96 20.68 12.17
C PHE A 15 -11.66 19.35 12.89
N LEU A 16 -12.51 18.91 13.83
CA LEU A 16 -12.34 17.68 14.60
C LEU A 16 -13.19 16.50 14.09
N GLN A 17 -13.89 16.66 12.97
CA GLN A 17 -14.64 15.60 12.31
C GLN A 17 -14.10 15.35 10.90
N ILE A 18 -12.82 14.98 10.80
CA ILE A 18 -12.42 14.08 9.73
C ILE A 18 -12.58 12.68 10.30
N PRO A 19 -13.61 11.91 9.92
CA PRO A 19 -13.54 10.47 10.06
C PRO A 19 -12.49 9.99 9.04
N ASN A 20 -11.20 10.09 9.39
CA ASN A 20 -10.17 9.23 8.79
C ASN A 20 -10.29 7.85 9.43
N ALA A 21 -11.47 7.27 9.28
CA ALA A 21 -11.75 5.88 9.51
C ALA A 21 -12.45 5.42 8.23
N HIS A 22 -11.66 5.25 7.16
CA HIS A 22 -12.00 4.25 6.17
C HIS A 22 -11.94 2.88 6.86
N SER A 23 -12.98 2.59 7.65
CA SER A 23 -13.36 1.23 7.99
C SER A 23 -14.00 0.64 6.75
N HIS A 24 -13.20 0.42 5.70
CA HIS A 24 -13.58 -0.48 4.63
C HIS A 24 -13.57 -1.88 5.24
N ASN A 25 -14.77 -2.36 5.53
CA ASN A 25 -15.18 -3.76 5.54
C ASN A 25 -14.06 -4.72 5.93
N GLY A 26 -13.95 -5.08 7.22
CA GLY A 26 -12.83 -5.83 7.83
C GLY A 26 -12.20 -6.89 6.92
N ASN A 27 -11.27 -6.46 6.08
CA ASN A 27 -10.57 -7.35 5.18
C ASN A 27 -9.62 -8.16 6.06
N ASN A 28 -9.74 -9.48 6.02
CA ASN A 28 -8.87 -10.43 6.72
C ASN A 28 -7.36 -10.12 6.52
N LEU A 29 -7.00 -9.37 5.47
CA LEU A 29 -5.65 -8.87 5.22
C LEU A 29 -5.06 -7.98 6.33
N ASP A 30 -5.87 -7.17 7.04
CA ASP A 30 -5.34 -6.27 8.09
C ASP A 30 -5.03 -7.00 9.41
N SER A 31 -5.54 -8.23 9.55
CA SER A 31 -5.19 -9.14 10.65
C SER A 31 -4.09 -10.15 10.32
N LEU A 32 -3.68 -10.26 9.05
CA LEU A 32 -2.69 -11.23 8.59
C LEU A 32 -1.31 -10.57 8.40
N CYS A 33 -0.36 -10.90 9.28
CA CYS A 33 1.05 -10.58 9.07
C CYS A 33 1.64 -11.37 7.88
N THR A 34 2.64 -10.81 7.20
CA THR A 34 3.22 -11.41 6.01
C THR A 34 3.89 -12.77 6.26
N PHE A 35 4.49 -12.96 7.44
CA PHE A 35 5.04 -14.22 7.92
C PHE A 35 4.23 -14.79 9.10
N SER A 36 2.92 -14.99 8.89
CA SER A 36 2.00 -15.54 9.90
C SER A 36 2.34 -16.94 10.41
N ASN A 37 3.26 -17.65 9.76
CA ASN A 37 3.57 -19.05 10.03
C ASN A 37 4.69 -19.27 11.07
N ILE A 38 5.18 -18.21 11.73
CA ILE A 38 6.15 -18.32 12.83
C ILE A 38 5.41 -18.11 14.16
N PRO A 39 5.08 -19.18 14.92
CA PRO A 39 4.15 -19.12 16.04
C PRO A 39 4.58 -18.21 17.21
N PHE A 40 5.89 -18.01 17.36
CA PHE A 40 6.46 -17.34 18.53
C PHE A 40 6.67 -15.82 18.37
N ILE A 41 6.72 -15.30 17.14
CA ILE A 41 7.05 -13.88 16.88
C ILE A 41 5.78 -13.01 16.82
N ASN A 42 4.68 -13.53 16.27
CA ASN A 42 3.43 -12.76 16.12
C ASN A 42 2.74 -12.42 17.45
N LYS A 43 3.01 -13.17 18.52
CA LYS A 43 2.33 -12.98 19.81
C LYS A 43 2.91 -11.81 20.62
N THR A 44 4.15 -11.39 20.31
CA THR A 44 4.86 -10.33 21.04
C THR A 44 5.02 -9.04 20.25
N ILE A 45 5.04 -9.11 18.92
CA ILE A 45 5.16 -7.93 18.04
C ILE A 45 3.92 -7.89 17.14
N GLY A 46 3.08 -6.86 17.33
CA GLY A 46 1.90 -6.64 16.50
C GLY A 46 2.27 -6.34 15.05
N CYS A 47 1.40 -6.68 14.10
CA CYS A 47 1.63 -6.37 12.70
C CYS A 47 1.69 -4.84 12.49
N ARG A 48 2.64 -4.38 11.67
CA ARG A 48 2.65 -3.04 11.06
C ARG A 48 1.46 -2.93 10.12
N LYS A 49 0.54 -2.03 10.46
CA LYS A 49 -0.69 -1.79 9.70
C LYS A 49 -0.53 -0.62 8.76
N VAL A 50 -1.52 -0.44 7.88
CA VAL A 50 -1.65 0.78 7.09
C VAL A 50 -1.92 1.97 8.01
N SER A 51 -1.12 3.02 7.89
CA SER A 51 -1.34 4.33 8.49
C SER A 51 -0.96 5.41 7.49
N THR A 52 -1.42 6.65 7.70
CA THR A 52 -1.05 7.77 6.84
C THR A 52 0.46 8.01 6.80
N GLU A 53 1.13 7.85 7.95
CA GLU A 53 2.59 7.97 8.07
C GLU A 53 3.30 6.91 7.24
N GLU A 54 2.89 5.65 7.36
CA GLU A 54 3.45 4.53 6.60
C GLU A 54 3.29 4.73 5.09
N ILE A 55 2.09 5.11 4.64
CA ILE A 55 1.82 5.36 3.22
C ILE A 55 2.66 6.52 2.68
N ASN A 56 2.81 7.60 3.45
CA ASN A 56 3.62 8.74 3.02
C ASN A 56 5.10 8.37 2.97
N SER A 57 5.61 7.64 3.97
CA SER A 57 6.98 7.14 3.98
C SER A 57 7.27 6.25 2.79
N LEU A 58 6.36 5.32 2.45
CA LEU A 58 6.52 4.45 1.27
C LEU A 58 6.49 5.22 -0.04
N LYS A 59 5.61 6.22 -0.17
CA LYS A 59 5.58 7.10 -1.35
C LYS A 59 6.88 7.87 -1.52
N GLU A 60 7.38 8.47 -0.45
CA GLU A 60 8.64 9.19 -0.45
C GLU A 60 9.80 8.25 -0.81
N TYR A 61 9.88 7.09 -0.14
CA TYR A 61 10.89 6.07 -0.40
C TYR A 61 10.92 5.69 -1.89
N TRP A 62 9.81 5.19 -2.44
CA TRP A 62 9.79 4.77 -3.84
C TRP A 62 10.01 5.91 -4.80
N SER A 63 9.56 7.14 -4.50
CA SER A 63 9.79 8.31 -5.34
C SER A 63 11.27 8.66 -5.52
N ASN A 64 12.11 8.30 -4.54
CA ASN A 64 13.55 8.56 -4.53
C ASN A 64 14.39 7.38 -5.01
N GLU A 65 13.81 6.17 -5.07
CA GLU A 65 14.51 4.96 -5.49
C GLU A 65 14.79 4.90 -6.99
N THR A 66 15.81 4.12 -7.34
CA THR A 66 16.19 3.91 -8.74
C THR A 66 15.13 3.12 -9.49
N ASN A 67 15.11 3.28 -10.81
CA ASN A 67 14.20 2.51 -11.67
C ASN A 67 14.54 1.01 -11.65
N GLU A 68 15.81 0.64 -11.45
CA GLU A 68 16.24 -0.75 -11.34
C GLU A 68 15.68 -1.40 -10.07
N ASP A 69 15.85 -0.76 -8.93
CA ASP A 69 15.36 -1.26 -7.64
C ASP A 69 13.83 -1.32 -7.62
N LEU A 70 13.16 -0.27 -8.11
CA LEU A 70 11.71 -0.24 -8.25
C LEU A 70 11.21 -1.43 -9.08
N CYS A 71 11.83 -1.70 -10.24
CA CYS A 71 11.46 -2.83 -11.07
C CYS A 71 11.84 -4.19 -10.46
N HIS A 72 12.96 -4.29 -9.75
CA HIS A 72 13.36 -5.49 -9.03
C HIS A 72 12.30 -5.87 -7.99
N TYR A 73 12.02 -4.96 -7.05
CA TYR A 73 11.08 -5.24 -5.97
C TYR A 73 9.64 -5.33 -6.45
N PHE A 74 9.25 -4.72 -7.57
CA PHE A 74 7.89 -4.89 -8.09
C PHE A 74 7.60 -6.34 -8.53
N TYR A 75 8.65 -7.09 -8.89
CA TYR A 75 8.53 -8.50 -9.31
C TYR A 75 9.09 -9.50 -8.30
N PHE A 76 9.96 -9.08 -7.38
CA PHE A 76 10.53 -9.90 -6.32
C PHE A 76 9.88 -9.62 -4.96
N PRO A 77 9.66 -10.65 -4.13
CA PRO A 77 8.95 -10.46 -2.87
C PRO A 77 9.73 -9.57 -1.90
N ILE A 78 9.09 -8.51 -1.42
CA ILE A 78 9.56 -7.74 -0.27
C ILE A 78 9.42 -8.59 1.00
N ALA A 79 10.53 -8.79 1.70
CA ALA A 79 10.57 -9.55 2.94
C ALA A 79 10.34 -8.65 4.15
N ASP A 80 9.09 -8.24 4.39
CA ASP A 80 8.68 -7.60 5.66
C ASP A 80 7.78 -8.56 6.46
N PRO A 81 8.29 -9.21 7.52
CA PRO A 81 7.50 -10.12 8.35
C PRO A 81 6.45 -9.48 9.23
N TYR A 82 6.59 -8.19 9.51
CA TYR A 82 5.70 -7.47 10.40
C TYR A 82 4.61 -6.73 9.63
N ALA A 83 4.79 -6.42 8.34
CA ALA A 83 3.73 -5.83 7.53
C ALA A 83 2.49 -6.71 7.46
N THR A 84 1.32 -6.11 7.66
CA THR A 84 0.05 -6.72 7.26
C THR A 84 0.04 -6.97 5.76
N LYS A 85 -0.75 -7.95 5.33
CA LYS A 85 -0.97 -8.18 3.90
C LYS A 85 -1.56 -6.95 3.22
N GLN A 86 -2.38 -6.17 3.93
CA GLN A 86 -2.91 -4.90 3.41
C GLN A 86 -1.78 -3.89 3.17
N LEU A 87 -0.88 -3.69 4.15
CA LEU A 87 0.25 -2.78 3.98
C LEU A 87 1.16 -3.20 2.82
N LEU A 88 1.38 -4.51 2.66
CA LEU A 88 2.14 -5.04 1.54
C LEU A 88 1.45 -4.77 0.19
N LEU A 89 0.12 -4.90 0.12
CA LEU A 89 -0.66 -4.56 -1.08
C LEU A 89 -0.54 -3.08 -1.43
N GLU A 90 -0.75 -2.18 -0.45
CA GLU A 90 -0.59 -0.74 -0.64
C GLU A 90 0.81 -0.38 -1.14
N ASN A 91 1.83 -1.04 -0.60
CA ASN A 91 3.21 -0.84 -1.02
C ASN A 91 3.39 -1.12 -2.53
N TYR A 92 2.91 -2.26 -3.03
CA TYR A 92 3.01 -2.57 -4.46
C TYR A 92 2.13 -1.66 -5.34
N LEU A 93 0.97 -1.20 -4.85
CA LEU A 93 0.16 -0.20 -5.56
C LEU A 93 0.86 1.15 -5.70
N ILE A 94 1.62 1.56 -4.67
CA ILE A 94 2.48 2.76 -4.73
C ILE A 94 3.56 2.58 -5.80
N MET A 95 4.23 1.42 -5.81
CA MET A 95 5.25 1.11 -6.80
C MET A 95 4.69 1.12 -8.22
N GLU A 96 3.51 0.53 -8.46
CA GLU A 96 2.85 0.55 -9.77
C GLU A 96 2.59 1.99 -10.25
N LYS A 97 2.09 2.86 -9.36
CA LYS A 97 1.89 4.28 -9.66
C LYS A 97 3.19 4.98 -10.03
N GLU A 98 4.29 4.70 -9.33
CA GLU A 98 5.61 5.27 -9.66
C GLU A 98 6.15 4.74 -11.00
N ILE A 99 5.94 3.45 -11.32
CA ILE A 99 6.32 2.87 -12.62
C ILE A 99 5.56 3.55 -13.77
N ILE A 100 4.24 3.72 -13.62
CA ILE A 100 3.39 4.40 -14.62
C ILE A 100 3.81 5.86 -14.77
N LYS A 101 4.00 6.58 -13.65
CA LYS A 101 4.40 8.00 -13.65
C LYS A 101 5.74 8.25 -14.34
N ARG A 102 6.66 7.29 -14.26
CA ARG A 102 8.00 7.39 -14.87
C ARG A 102 8.08 6.81 -16.29
N ASP A 103 6.97 6.29 -16.81
CA ASP A 103 6.88 5.62 -18.12
C ASP A 103 7.92 4.49 -18.29
N ILE A 104 8.06 3.65 -17.26
CA ILE A 104 9.05 2.56 -17.25
C ILE A 104 8.41 1.25 -17.72
N ASN A 105 9.06 0.56 -18.65
CA ASN A 105 8.69 -0.81 -19.00
C ASN A 105 9.64 -1.80 -18.34
N CYS A 106 9.37 -2.18 -17.08
CA CYS A 106 10.27 -3.03 -16.31
C CYS A 106 10.74 -4.30 -17.05
N LYS A 107 9.83 -5.00 -17.75
CA LYS A 107 10.16 -6.24 -18.48
C LYS A 107 11.13 -6.00 -19.64
N LYS A 108 11.01 -4.85 -20.30
CA LYS A 108 11.84 -4.47 -21.45
C LYS A 108 13.16 -3.84 -21.00
N ASP A 109 13.09 -2.90 -20.07
CA ASP A 109 14.19 -2.00 -19.71
C ASP A 109 15.11 -2.65 -18.65
N TYR A 110 14.59 -3.55 -17.82
CA TYR A 110 15.32 -4.24 -16.75
C TYR A 110 15.30 -5.76 -16.92
N ARG A 111 15.50 -6.25 -18.15
CA ARG A 111 15.37 -7.66 -18.54
C ARG A 111 16.16 -8.63 -17.66
N ASN A 112 17.28 -8.20 -17.10
CA ASN A 112 18.15 -8.98 -16.20
C ASN A 112 17.38 -9.52 -14.98
N VAL A 113 16.44 -8.73 -14.47
CA VAL A 113 15.53 -9.09 -13.35
C VAL A 113 14.59 -10.25 -13.75
N PHE A 114 14.23 -10.36 -15.03
CA PHE A 114 13.19 -11.27 -15.53
C PHE A 114 13.73 -12.54 -16.18
N TRP A 115 15.04 -12.59 -16.43
CA TRP A 115 15.64 -13.62 -17.29
C TRP A 115 15.34 -15.04 -16.82
N TYR A 116 15.26 -15.26 -15.50
CA TYR A 116 14.96 -16.56 -14.90
C TYR A 116 13.47 -16.91 -14.81
N ARG A 117 12.55 -15.96 -15.04
CA ARG A 117 11.10 -16.16 -14.76
C ARG A 117 10.23 -16.26 -16.02
N GLY A 118 10.76 -15.86 -17.18
CA GLY A 118 10.10 -16.01 -18.48
C GLY A 118 9.11 -14.91 -18.83
N LYS A 119 8.58 -14.94 -20.06
CA LYS A 119 7.74 -13.88 -20.65
C LYS A 119 6.44 -13.62 -19.87
N ASN A 120 5.88 -14.67 -19.26
CA ASN A 120 4.61 -14.63 -18.54
C ASN A 120 4.79 -14.37 -17.03
N THR A 121 5.93 -13.80 -16.63
CA THR A 121 6.18 -13.45 -15.22
C THR A 121 5.14 -12.45 -14.74
N LYS A 122 4.47 -12.82 -13.64
CA LYS A 122 3.57 -11.94 -12.91
C LYS A 122 4.32 -11.09 -11.89
N SER A 123 3.94 -9.83 -11.74
CA SER A 123 4.38 -8.94 -10.67
C SER A 123 3.96 -9.47 -9.31
N MET A 124 4.55 -8.93 -8.24
CA MET A 124 4.11 -9.27 -6.90
C MET A 124 2.69 -8.73 -6.62
N LEU A 125 2.32 -7.60 -7.21
CA LEU A 125 0.96 -7.06 -7.16
C LEU A 125 -0.05 -8.04 -7.77
N GLU A 126 0.17 -8.49 -9.01
CA GLU A 126 -0.70 -9.46 -9.69
C GLU A 126 -0.86 -10.74 -8.86
N LYS A 127 0.24 -11.27 -8.30
CA LYS A 127 0.19 -12.47 -7.45
C LYS A 127 -0.61 -12.26 -6.16
N LEU A 128 -0.56 -11.06 -5.57
CA LEU A 128 -1.32 -10.75 -4.36
C LEU A 128 -2.81 -10.62 -4.67
N LEU A 129 -3.17 -9.89 -5.73
CA LEU A 129 -4.56 -9.72 -6.15
C LEU A 129 -5.22 -11.07 -6.45
N GLU A 130 -4.52 -11.95 -7.18
CA GLU A 130 -5.00 -13.31 -7.47
C GLU A 130 -5.15 -14.17 -6.21
N ARG A 131 -4.18 -14.11 -5.30
CA ARG A 131 -4.18 -14.95 -4.08
C ARG A 131 -5.33 -14.59 -3.14
N TYR A 132 -5.66 -13.31 -3.04
CA TYR A 132 -6.63 -12.81 -2.08
C TYR A 132 -8.01 -12.55 -2.72
N SER A 133 -8.20 -12.92 -3.98
CA SER A 133 -9.43 -12.66 -4.75
C SER A 133 -9.89 -11.20 -4.64
N ILE A 134 -8.92 -10.28 -4.57
CA ILE A 134 -9.19 -8.84 -4.54
C ILE A 134 -9.45 -8.46 -5.98
N THR A 135 -10.69 -8.68 -6.44
CA THR A 135 -11.18 -8.05 -7.67
C THR A 135 -11.06 -6.54 -7.47
N ASN A 136 -10.36 -5.86 -8.39
CA ASN A 136 -10.09 -4.43 -8.39
C ASN A 136 -11.37 -3.58 -8.23
N SER A 137 -11.95 -3.50 -7.04
CA SER A 137 -13.09 -2.65 -6.73
C SER A 137 -12.66 -1.23 -6.37
N ILE A 138 -11.47 -0.79 -6.81
CA ILE A 138 -10.93 0.55 -6.55
C ILE A 138 -11.11 1.46 -7.79
N ASP A 139 -11.50 0.93 -8.95
CA ASP A 139 -11.65 1.71 -10.18
C ASP A 139 -13.09 2.15 -10.53
N ASP A 140 -14.12 1.71 -9.79
CA ASP A 140 -15.52 2.02 -10.14
C ASP A 140 -16.14 3.23 -9.40
N GLU A 141 -15.40 3.92 -8.51
CA GLU A 141 -15.98 5.04 -7.72
C GLU A 141 -15.43 6.43 -8.07
N LYS A 142 -14.84 6.60 -9.27
CA LYS A 142 -14.45 7.93 -9.78
C LYS A 142 -15.07 8.36 -11.11
N ASN A 143 -16.05 7.62 -11.62
CA ASN A 143 -16.80 8.03 -12.81
C ASN A 143 -18.31 7.81 -12.65
N VAL A 144 -18.94 8.55 -11.72
CA VAL A 144 -20.37 8.95 -11.79
C VAL A 144 -20.48 10.40 -11.34
#